data_AF-A0A3R7RNZ5-F1
#
_entry.id   AF-A0A3R7RNZ5-F1
#
_cell.length_a   1.000
_cell.length_b   1.000
_cell.length_c   1.000
_cell.angle_alpha   90.00
_cell.angle_beta   90.00
_cell.angle_gamma   90.00
#
_symmetry.space_group_name_H-M   'P 1'
#
loop_
_entity.id
_entity.type
_entity.pdbx_description
1 polymer ?
#
loop_
_entity_poly.entity_id
_entity_poly.type
_entity_poly.pdbx_seq_one_letter_code
_entity_poly.pdbx_strand_id
1 'polypeptide(L)'
;MNIKRFLILLFFSIIFLSFETTAKAEKCHRNADGNIVVDDESADGTDVVSHDGTTWNKDYCNEVPLFYKVKIYEAMFCSSDPYVDGSGDTGADPDLTSCTKFFTNAAGKELIIQPNSKSDLFDGNIALPIGSFPYSVLMVDNELGIKHYETYVDTGGEDADINGHHTVADNTAFSNGKTCYTHNKTTSFTGKNDATIHGKTIISTDPAKRNALGLVCTDSFDPNNPPSDYDYTTEIIDSIDGTCDASNDCDTTFRPYIGYQDSSLVFGRYAGVLVQNDLQTVGSNRNNSTRIAYIINFDTPVIIDEDVTGFEMLFSTSESVSIDWGAANDVTSAVKLGADPFQVRYNFTR
;
A
#
# COMPACT_ATOMS: atom_id res chain seq x y z
N MET A 1 -23.79 -35.61 0.88
CA MET A 1 -23.43 -34.78 -0.29
C MET A 1 -23.98 -33.39 -0.02
N ASN A 2 -23.19 -32.50 0.60
CA ASN A 2 -23.61 -31.13 0.86
C ASN A 2 -23.57 -30.35 -0.45
N ILE A 3 -24.75 -30.05 -1.00
CA ILE A 3 -24.87 -29.17 -2.16
C ILE A 3 -24.47 -27.76 -1.68
N LYS A 4 -23.29 -27.27 -2.09
CA LYS A 4 -22.90 -25.87 -1.88
C LYS A 4 -23.90 -25.01 -2.65
N ARG A 5 -24.70 -24.22 -1.94
CA ARG A 5 -25.64 -23.26 -2.54
C ARG A 5 -24.92 -21.95 -2.80
N PHE A 6 -25.12 -21.40 -4.00
CA PHE A 6 -24.59 -20.10 -4.39
C PHE A 6 -25.76 -19.19 -4.73
N LEU A 7 -25.65 -17.92 -4.32
CA LEU A 7 -26.51 -16.86 -4.77
C LEU A 7 -25.90 -16.24 -6.02
N ILE A 8 -26.65 -16.22 -7.12
CA ILE A 8 -26.24 -15.56 -8.37
C ILE A 8 -26.92 -14.19 -8.41
N LEU A 9 -26.11 -13.13 -8.42
CA LEU A 9 -26.60 -11.76 -8.61
C LEU A 9 -26.55 -11.44 -10.11
N LEU A 10 -27.71 -11.16 -10.72
CA LEU A 10 -27.89 -11.10 -12.18
C LEU A 10 -27.59 -9.73 -12.82
N PHE A 11 -27.26 -8.72 -12.04
CA PHE A 11 -26.74 -7.42 -12.48
C PHE A 11 -25.98 -6.83 -11.29
N PHE A 12 -24.65 -6.90 -11.29
CA PHE A 12 -23.88 -6.51 -10.12
C PHE A 12 -22.59 -5.78 -10.49
N SER A 13 -22.51 -4.48 -10.13
CA SER A 13 -21.27 -3.69 -10.15
C SER A 13 -20.59 -3.85 -8.79
N ILE A 14 -19.40 -4.46 -8.77
CA ILE A 14 -18.66 -4.67 -7.53
C ILE A 14 -17.77 -3.49 -7.29
N ILE A 15 -18.26 -2.59 -6.47
CA ILE A 15 -17.63 -1.31 -6.28
C ILE A 15 -16.54 -1.41 -5.22
N PHE A 16 -15.34 -1.00 -5.58
CA PHE A 16 -14.33 -0.53 -4.64
C PHE A 16 -14.61 0.92 -4.28
N LEU A 17 -14.87 1.21 -3.02
CA LEU A 17 -14.79 2.57 -2.49
C LEU A 17 -13.57 2.68 -1.61
N SER A 18 -12.83 3.77 -1.80
CA SER A 18 -11.92 4.27 -0.79
C SER A 18 -12.72 4.95 0.32
N PHE A 19 -12.31 4.76 1.56
CA PHE A 19 -12.83 5.51 2.70
C PHE A 19 -11.67 6.00 3.55
N GLU A 20 -11.76 7.25 4.00
CA GLU A 20 -10.75 7.87 4.85
C GLU A 20 -10.99 7.55 6.32
N THR A 21 -9.91 7.56 7.08
CA THR A 21 -9.93 7.32 8.52
C THR A 21 -9.09 8.37 9.23
N THR A 22 -9.40 8.62 10.50
CA THR A 22 -8.78 9.67 11.32
C THR A 22 -7.94 9.09 12.46
N ALA A 23 -7.70 7.78 12.48
CA ALA A 23 -7.18 7.09 13.65
C ALA A 23 -5.76 6.56 13.39
N LYS A 24 -4.78 7.38 13.82
CA LYS A 24 -3.32 7.12 13.92
C LYS A 24 -2.41 7.63 12.80
N ALA A 25 -2.95 8.32 11.80
CA ALA A 25 -2.13 8.93 10.76
C ALA A 25 -1.08 9.91 11.31
N GLU A 26 0.18 9.66 10.99
CA GLU A 26 1.24 10.65 11.06
C GLU A 26 1.14 11.59 9.85
N LYS A 27 0.04 12.35 9.80
CA LYS A 27 -0.32 13.21 8.67
C LYS A 27 0.69 14.33 8.49
N CYS A 28 0.90 14.73 7.24
CA CYS A 28 1.68 15.93 6.97
C CYS A 28 0.94 17.18 7.46
N HIS A 29 1.66 18.11 8.08
CA HIS A 29 1.17 19.45 8.29
C HIS A 29 0.99 20.15 6.93
N ARG A 30 -0.20 20.73 6.72
CA ARG A 30 -0.55 21.44 5.48
C ARG A 30 -0.97 22.88 5.76
N ASN A 31 -0.70 23.77 4.80
CA ASN A 31 -1.17 25.16 4.82
C ASN A 31 -2.67 25.25 4.45
N ALA A 32 -3.22 26.47 4.39
CA ALA A 32 -4.62 26.69 4.07
C ALA A 32 -5.02 26.29 2.63
N ASP A 33 -4.05 26.25 1.72
CA ASP A 33 -4.23 25.86 0.32
C ASP A 33 -4.07 24.35 0.10
N GLY A 34 -3.76 23.60 1.18
CA GLY A 34 -3.57 22.16 1.16
C GLY A 34 -2.18 21.73 0.71
N ASN A 35 -1.19 22.61 0.61
CA ASN A 35 0.20 22.23 0.35
C ASN A 35 0.87 21.71 1.62
N ILE A 36 1.72 20.70 1.49
CA ILE A 36 2.53 20.20 2.60
C ILE A 36 3.56 21.27 2.94
N VAL A 37 3.63 21.65 4.21
CA VAL A 37 4.63 22.61 4.68
C VAL A 37 5.89 21.81 5.05
N VAL A 38 7.05 22.29 4.64
CA VAL A 38 8.37 21.66 4.85
C VAL A 38 9.38 22.67 5.40
N ASP A 39 10.34 22.20 6.18
CA ASP A 39 11.58 22.91 6.49
C ASP A 39 12.63 22.47 5.45
N ASP A 40 12.69 23.19 4.34
CA ASP A 40 13.58 22.91 3.21
C ASP A 40 14.99 23.49 3.40
N GLU A 41 15.22 24.28 4.45
CA GLU A 41 16.52 24.80 4.87
C GLU A 41 17.18 23.95 5.99
N SER A 42 16.58 22.83 6.38
CA SER A 42 17.08 21.97 7.47
C SER A 42 18.48 21.39 7.15
N ALA A 43 19.49 21.75 7.96
CA ALA A 43 20.85 21.22 7.86
C ALA A 43 21.01 19.80 8.43
N ASP A 44 20.05 19.33 9.24
CA ASP A 44 20.19 18.09 10.03
C ASP A 44 19.54 16.85 9.39
N GLY A 45 19.11 16.94 8.13
CA GLY A 45 18.85 15.75 7.28
C GLY A 45 17.54 15.01 7.50
N THR A 46 16.94 15.10 8.69
CA THR A 46 15.72 14.36 9.09
C THR A 46 14.61 15.25 9.65
N ASP A 47 14.82 16.55 9.70
CA ASP A 47 13.94 17.51 10.38
C ASP A 47 13.13 18.32 9.34
N VAL A 48 12.52 17.62 8.39
CA VAL A 48 11.93 18.22 7.19
C VAL A 48 10.44 18.51 7.34
N VAL A 49 9.69 17.61 7.96
CA VAL A 49 8.23 17.73 8.06
C VAL A 49 7.76 17.79 9.51
N SER A 50 6.51 18.21 9.68
CA SER A 50 5.83 18.28 10.96
C SER A 50 4.51 17.52 10.90
N HIS A 51 4.18 16.78 11.96
CA HIS A 51 2.86 16.17 12.12
C HIS A 51 1.88 17.06 12.91
N ASP A 52 2.41 18.02 13.67
CA ASP A 52 1.62 18.92 14.54
C ASP A 52 1.61 20.39 14.07
N GLY A 53 2.41 20.72 13.06
CA GLY A 53 2.58 22.07 12.51
C GLY A 53 3.42 23.01 13.37
N THR A 54 4.13 22.48 14.37
CA THR A 54 4.92 23.27 15.32
C THR A 54 6.34 22.73 15.50
N THR A 55 6.52 21.41 15.39
CA THR A 55 7.82 20.75 15.55
C THR A 55 8.23 20.12 14.22
N TRP A 56 9.38 20.56 13.70
CA TRP A 56 10.00 20.09 12.45
C TRP A 56 11.08 19.08 12.79
N ASN A 57 10.70 17.83 12.99
CA ASN A 57 11.63 16.79 13.47
C ASN A 57 11.28 15.40 12.92
N LYS A 58 10.67 15.39 11.73
CA LYS A 58 10.18 14.21 11.04
C LYS A 58 10.73 14.20 9.63
N ASP A 59 10.98 13.00 9.14
CA ASP A 59 11.50 12.70 7.81
C ASP A 59 10.45 12.00 6.94
N TYR A 60 9.27 11.72 7.46
CA TYR A 60 8.16 11.19 6.70
C TYR A 60 6.82 11.66 7.24
N CYS A 61 5.79 11.49 6.41
CA CYS A 61 4.40 11.56 6.83
C CYS A 61 3.52 10.74 5.89
N ASN A 62 2.35 10.36 6.40
CA ASN A 62 1.41 9.55 5.64
C ASN A 62 0.41 10.40 4.88
N GLU A 63 0.10 9.96 3.66
CA GLU A 63 -0.85 10.63 2.78
C GLU A 63 -1.86 9.66 2.16
N VAL A 64 -2.84 10.22 1.45
CA VAL A 64 -3.80 9.46 0.65
C VAL A 64 -3.40 9.58 -0.82
N PRO A 65 -3.05 8.48 -1.51
CA PRO A 65 -2.64 8.57 -2.90
C PRO A 65 -3.81 8.90 -3.81
N LEU A 66 -3.52 9.56 -4.93
CA LEU A 66 -4.51 9.84 -5.98
C LEU A 66 -4.93 8.55 -6.70
N PHE A 67 -3.98 7.63 -6.87
CA PHE A 67 -4.22 6.34 -7.50
C PHE A 67 -3.41 5.26 -6.77
N TYR A 68 -4.12 4.27 -6.24
CA TYR A 68 -3.56 3.08 -5.61
C TYR A 68 -3.85 1.88 -6.48
N LYS A 69 -2.82 1.23 -7.01
CA LYS A 69 -2.91 0.07 -7.87
C LYS A 69 -2.69 -1.21 -7.07
N VAL A 70 -3.69 -2.09 -7.09
CA VAL A 70 -3.62 -3.45 -6.54
C VAL A 70 -3.88 -4.47 -7.63
N LYS A 71 -3.36 -5.69 -7.47
CA LYS A 71 -3.72 -6.82 -8.33
C LYS A 71 -4.23 -7.97 -7.47
N ILE A 72 -5.47 -8.38 -7.69
CA ILE A 72 -6.16 -9.40 -6.88
C ILE A 72 -6.26 -10.70 -7.66
N TYR A 73 -5.92 -11.82 -7.01
CA TYR A 73 -5.95 -13.17 -7.59
C TYR A 73 -7.16 -13.97 -7.13
N GLU A 74 -7.45 -13.97 -5.83
CA GLU A 74 -8.55 -14.74 -5.25
C GLU A 74 -9.20 -13.99 -4.10
N ALA A 75 -10.51 -14.19 -3.93
CA ALA A 75 -11.25 -13.72 -2.77
C ALA A 75 -12.18 -14.83 -2.28
N MET A 76 -12.18 -15.05 -0.98
CA MET A 76 -12.73 -16.25 -0.34
C MET A 76 -13.45 -15.91 0.96
N PHE A 77 -14.49 -16.66 1.26
CA PHE A 77 -15.09 -16.72 2.60
C PHE A 77 -14.87 -18.10 3.22
N CYS A 78 -14.55 -18.15 4.51
CA CYS A 78 -14.14 -19.38 5.20
C CYS A 78 -15.00 -19.62 6.44
N SER A 79 -15.22 -20.91 6.74
CA SER A 79 -16.04 -21.36 7.88
C SER A 79 -15.21 -21.70 9.13
N SER A 80 -13.92 -21.89 8.95
CA SER A 80 -12.91 -22.04 10.01
C SER A 80 -11.80 -21.00 9.79
N ASP A 81 -11.03 -20.74 10.85
CA ASP A 81 -9.89 -19.81 10.79
C ASP A 81 -8.85 -20.31 9.78
N PRO A 82 -8.56 -19.55 8.70
CA PRO A 82 -7.56 -19.94 7.72
C PRO A 82 -6.14 -19.52 8.12
N TYR A 83 -5.96 -18.69 9.15
CA TYR A 83 -4.66 -18.26 9.63
C TYR A 83 -4.00 -19.38 10.45
N VAL A 84 -2.72 -19.60 10.20
CA VAL A 84 -1.88 -20.55 10.93
C VAL A 84 -0.70 -19.77 11.48
N ASP A 85 -0.48 -19.84 12.79
CA ASP A 85 0.64 -19.15 13.44
C ASP A 85 1.98 -19.62 12.86
N GLY A 86 2.84 -18.65 12.54
CA GLY A 86 4.25 -18.90 12.29
C GLY A 86 5.03 -19.12 13.59
N SER A 87 6.34 -19.34 13.45
CA SER A 87 7.28 -19.45 14.55
C SER A 87 8.53 -18.63 14.25
N GLY A 88 8.79 -17.60 15.06
CA GLY A 88 9.90 -16.67 14.84
C GLY A 88 9.79 -16.02 13.46
N ASP A 89 10.88 -16.04 12.69
CA ASP A 89 10.95 -15.48 11.33
C ASP A 89 10.41 -16.43 10.25
N THR A 90 9.83 -17.58 10.63
CA THR A 90 9.24 -18.54 9.70
C THR A 90 7.72 -18.49 9.80
N GLY A 91 7.02 -18.22 8.71
CA GLY A 91 5.56 -18.30 8.68
C GLY A 91 5.06 -19.74 8.51
N ALA A 92 3.74 -19.89 8.39
CA ALA A 92 3.10 -21.16 8.09
C ALA A 92 2.11 -21.00 6.92
N ASP A 93 1.88 -22.10 6.20
CA ASP A 93 0.89 -22.12 5.12
C ASP A 93 -0.51 -21.87 5.69
N PRO A 94 -1.31 -20.92 5.15
CA PRO A 94 -2.71 -20.79 5.54
C PRO A 94 -3.53 -22.05 5.23
N ASP A 95 -4.45 -22.41 6.12
CA ASP A 95 -5.38 -23.53 5.93
C ASP A 95 -6.65 -23.06 5.20
N LEU A 96 -6.63 -23.16 3.88
CA LEU A 96 -7.74 -22.75 3.02
C LEU A 96 -8.81 -23.83 2.85
N THR A 97 -8.76 -24.96 3.57
CA THR A 97 -9.67 -26.11 3.36
C THR A 97 -11.14 -25.79 3.62
N SER A 98 -11.41 -24.87 4.54
CA SER A 98 -12.76 -24.43 4.91
C SER A 98 -13.30 -23.31 4.01
N CYS A 99 -12.47 -22.80 3.11
CA CYS A 99 -12.77 -21.62 2.30
C CYS A 99 -13.54 -21.97 1.03
N THR A 100 -14.41 -21.05 0.61
CA THR A 100 -15.11 -21.09 -0.67
C THR A 100 -14.79 -19.81 -1.43
N LYS A 101 -14.16 -19.98 -2.60
CA LYS A 101 -13.80 -18.89 -3.50
C LYS A 101 -15.05 -18.30 -4.13
N PHE A 102 -15.17 -16.99 -4.11
CA PHE A 102 -16.17 -16.23 -4.87
C PHE A 102 -15.54 -15.40 -5.99
N PHE A 103 -14.20 -15.26 -5.98
CA PHE A 103 -13.40 -14.69 -7.05
C PHE A 103 -12.16 -15.53 -7.32
N THR A 104 -11.80 -15.68 -8.59
CA THR A 104 -10.53 -16.29 -9.00
C THR A 104 -10.12 -15.75 -10.37
N ASN A 105 -8.88 -15.27 -10.47
CA ASN A 105 -8.24 -14.89 -11.72
C ASN A 105 -6.76 -15.30 -11.67
N ALA A 106 -6.37 -16.30 -12.46
CA ALA A 106 -5.00 -16.81 -12.47
C ALA A 106 -3.95 -15.78 -12.92
N ALA A 107 -4.33 -14.83 -13.78
CA ALA A 107 -3.44 -13.74 -14.21
C ALA A 107 -3.43 -12.56 -13.22
N GLY A 108 -4.37 -12.55 -12.26
CA GLY A 108 -4.70 -11.42 -11.42
C GLY A 108 -5.49 -10.35 -12.16
N LYS A 109 -6.43 -9.71 -11.47
CA LYS A 109 -7.15 -8.52 -11.95
C LYS A 109 -6.48 -7.29 -11.35
N GLU A 110 -5.89 -6.46 -12.20
CA GLU A 110 -5.38 -5.15 -11.79
C GLU A 110 -6.56 -4.18 -11.59
N LEU A 111 -6.47 -3.38 -10.53
CA LEU A 111 -7.47 -2.42 -10.12
C LEU A 111 -6.79 -1.15 -9.68
N ILE A 112 -7.39 -0.02 -10.04
CA ILE A 112 -6.93 1.30 -9.66
C ILE A 112 -7.97 1.88 -8.70
N ILE A 113 -7.63 1.93 -7.43
CA ILE A 113 -8.44 2.54 -6.38
C ILE A 113 -8.10 4.03 -6.38
N GLN A 114 -9.13 4.87 -6.40
CA GLN A 114 -8.98 6.33 -6.28
C GLN A 114 -9.82 6.82 -5.10
N PRO A 115 -9.41 7.92 -4.44
CA PRO A 115 -10.22 8.60 -3.45
C PRO A 115 -11.63 8.90 -3.97
N ASN A 116 -12.65 8.51 -3.20
CA ASN A 116 -14.08 8.77 -3.47
C ASN A 116 -14.61 8.25 -4.82
N SER A 117 -13.90 7.33 -5.46
CA SER A 117 -14.29 6.72 -6.74
C SER A 117 -14.72 5.27 -6.56
N LYS A 118 -15.50 4.78 -7.52
CA LYS A 118 -16.01 3.41 -7.60
C LYS A 118 -15.29 2.67 -8.73
N SER A 119 -14.71 1.50 -8.46
CA SER A 119 -14.11 0.62 -9.48
C SER A 119 -14.67 -0.79 -9.41
N ASP A 120 -14.84 -1.46 -10.55
CA ASP A 120 -15.41 -2.81 -10.61
C ASP A 120 -14.35 -3.93 -10.44
N LEU A 121 -14.50 -4.79 -9.42
CA LEU A 121 -13.65 -5.99 -9.26
C LEU A 121 -13.93 -7.07 -10.33
N PHE A 122 -15.19 -7.20 -10.76
CA PHE A 122 -15.65 -8.31 -11.60
C PHE A 122 -16.24 -7.81 -12.90
N ASP A 123 -15.85 -8.45 -14.00
CA ASP A 123 -16.50 -8.26 -15.28
C ASP A 123 -17.70 -9.24 -15.36
N GLY A 124 -18.86 -8.87 -14.82
CA GLY A 124 -20.10 -9.65 -14.90
C GLY A 124 -20.63 -10.21 -13.57
N ASN A 125 -21.41 -11.30 -13.64
CA ASN A 125 -22.13 -11.84 -12.47
C ASN A 125 -21.17 -12.52 -11.48
N ILE A 126 -21.38 -12.24 -10.19
CA ILE A 126 -20.71 -12.92 -9.08
C ILE A 126 -21.62 -14.02 -8.49
N ALA A 127 -21.01 -15.13 -8.10
CA ALA A 127 -21.65 -16.18 -7.31
C ALA A 127 -21.10 -16.13 -5.88
N LEU A 128 -21.88 -15.57 -4.95
CA LEU A 128 -21.52 -15.55 -3.54
C LEU A 128 -21.98 -16.85 -2.86
N PRO A 129 -21.16 -17.48 -2.00
CA PRO A 129 -21.58 -18.67 -1.28
C PRO A 129 -22.61 -18.29 -0.21
N ILE A 130 -23.72 -19.03 -0.12
CA ILE A 130 -24.71 -18.84 0.94
C ILE A 130 -24.20 -19.49 2.22
N GLY A 131 -24.24 -18.77 3.34
CA GLY A 131 -23.79 -19.26 4.64
C GLY A 131 -23.44 -18.17 5.64
N SER A 132 -22.81 -18.60 6.72
CA SER A 132 -22.27 -17.75 7.79
C SER A 132 -20.76 -17.91 7.80
N PHE A 133 -20.03 -16.82 7.58
CA PHE A 133 -18.58 -16.84 7.38
C PHE A 133 -17.90 -15.94 8.41
N PRO A 134 -17.28 -16.52 9.45
CA PRO A 134 -16.49 -15.76 10.42
C PRO A 134 -15.17 -15.22 9.84
N TYR A 135 -14.71 -15.73 8.70
CA TYR A 135 -13.43 -15.32 8.12
C TYR A 135 -13.52 -15.07 6.62
N SER A 136 -12.59 -14.26 6.11
CA SER A 136 -12.35 -14.09 4.68
C SER A 136 -10.86 -14.07 4.36
N VAL A 137 -10.51 -14.43 3.13
CA VAL A 137 -9.14 -14.32 2.63
C VAL A 137 -9.15 -13.60 1.29
N LEU A 138 -8.27 -12.61 1.15
CA LEU A 138 -7.99 -11.92 -0.09
C LEU A 138 -6.53 -12.18 -0.49
N MET A 139 -6.33 -12.75 -1.68
CA MET A 139 -5.00 -12.99 -2.25
C MET A 139 -4.65 -11.85 -3.20
N VAL A 140 -3.66 -11.05 -2.83
CA VAL A 140 -3.23 -9.84 -3.56
C VAL A 140 -1.77 -9.96 -3.96
N ASP A 141 -1.37 -9.35 -5.06
CA ASP A 141 0.05 -9.15 -5.38
C ASP A 141 0.73 -8.33 -4.27
N ASN A 142 1.97 -8.67 -3.92
CA ASN A 142 2.73 -7.88 -2.94
C ASN A 142 3.48 -6.70 -3.57
N GLU A 143 3.38 -6.52 -4.88
CA GLU A 143 3.78 -5.30 -5.59
C GLU A 143 2.59 -4.33 -5.66
N LEU A 144 2.63 -3.27 -4.86
CA LEU A 144 1.59 -2.25 -4.75
C LEU A 144 2.04 -1.01 -5.51
N GLY A 145 1.20 -0.50 -6.40
CA GLY A 145 1.55 0.65 -7.24
C GLY A 145 0.95 1.94 -6.72
N ILE A 146 1.73 3.01 -6.62
CA ILE A 146 1.22 4.35 -6.28
C ILE A 146 1.51 5.32 -7.42
N LYS A 147 0.48 6.07 -7.81
CA LYS A 147 0.65 7.24 -8.67
C LYS A 147 0.10 8.48 -7.98
N HIS A 148 0.97 9.45 -7.71
CA HIS A 148 0.65 10.60 -6.86
C HIS A 148 1.59 11.78 -7.13
N TYR A 149 1.14 12.98 -6.76
CA TYR A 149 1.97 14.18 -6.73
C TYR A 149 1.60 15.00 -5.50
N GLU A 150 2.56 15.75 -4.99
CA GLU A 150 2.38 16.69 -3.88
C GLU A 150 3.11 18.00 -4.14
N THR A 151 2.53 19.08 -3.63
CA THR A 151 3.08 20.43 -3.72
C THR A 151 3.47 20.91 -2.33
N TYR A 152 4.64 21.52 -2.24
CA TYR A 152 5.31 21.92 -1.01
C TYR A 152 5.43 23.44 -0.89
N VAL A 153 5.35 23.93 0.34
CA VAL A 153 5.68 25.31 0.71
C VAL A 153 6.64 25.29 1.89
N ASP A 154 7.53 26.28 1.98
CA ASP A 154 8.46 26.39 3.10
C ASP A 154 7.74 26.88 4.39
N THR A 155 8.46 26.90 5.51
CA THR A 155 7.93 27.40 6.78
C THR A 155 7.62 28.91 6.79
N GLY A 156 8.13 29.66 5.81
CA GLY A 156 7.82 31.06 5.54
C GLY A 156 6.55 31.28 4.70
N GLY A 157 6.05 30.22 4.05
CA GLY A 157 4.89 30.23 3.17
C GLY A 157 5.21 30.49 1.69
N GLU A 158 6.48 30.46 1.29
CA GLU A 158 6.90 30.55 -0.11
C GLU A 158 6.99 29.15 -0.75
N ASP A 159 7.20 29.10 -2.07
CA ASP A 159 7.40 27.83 -2.79
C ASP A 159 8.67 27.14 -2.28
N ALA A 160 8.54 25.91 -1.77
CA ALA A 160 9.68 25.15 -1.27
C ALA A 160 10.57 24.64 -2.41
N ASP A 161 11.87 24.54 -2.14
CA ASP A 161 12.87 24.09 -3.11
C ASP A 161 13.32 22.64 -2.86
N ILE A 162 12.62 21.68 -3.46
CA ILE A 162 12.82 20.25 -3.16
C ILE A 162 13.54 19.53 -4.29
N ASN A 163 14.61 18.83 -3.94
CA ASN A 163 15.34 17.97 -4.86
C ASN A 163 14.60 16.65 -5.15
N GLY A 164 14.66 16.23 -6.40
CA GLY A 164 14.09 15.01 -6.91
C GLY A 164 14.99 14.29 -7.90
N HIS A 165 14.47 13.19 -8.43
CA HIS A 165 15.13 12.26 -9.31
C HIS A 165 15.51 12.91 -10.64
N HIS A 166 16.70 12.58 -11.16
CA HIS A 166 17.11 13.02 -12.49
C HIS A 166 17.98 11.96 -13.20
N THR A 167 17.67 11.68 -14.46
CA THR A 167 18.29 10.59 -15.26
C THR A 167 19.39 11.05 -16.22
N VAL A 168 19.64 12.36 -16.36
CA VAL A 168 20.52 12.86 -17.43
C VAL A 168 22.00 12.62 -17.11
N ALA A 169 22.74 12.23 -18.15
CA ALA A 169 24.18 11.95 -18.14
C ALA A 169 25.06 13.21 -17.96
N ASP A 170 24.48 14.41 -18.06
CA ASP A 170 25.12 15.66 -17.70
C ASP A 170 25.06 15.83 -16.18
N ASN A 171 26.23 15.74 -15.58
CA ASN A 171 26.45 15.32 -14.21
C ASN A 171 26.63 16.55 -13.31
N THR A 172 25.58 16.99 -12.60
CA THR A 172 25.67 17.67 -11.28
C THR A 172 24.33 17.97 -10.60
N ALA A 173 23.21 18.15 -11.32
CA ALA A 173 21.96 18.65 -10.72
C ALA A 173 20.86 17.58 -10.54
N PHE A 174 20.10 17.72 -9.46
CA PHE A 174 18.84 17.03 -9.20
C PHE A 174 17.72 17.64 -10.08
N SER A 175 16.58 16.94 -10.24
CA SER A 175 15.35 17.66 -10.58
C SER A 175 14.93 18.45 -9.35
N ASN A 176 14.20 19.54 -9.54
CA ASN A 176 14.09 20.53 -8.49
C ASN A 176 12.83 21.37 -8.71
N GLY A 177 12.17 21.71 -7.60
CA GLY A 177 11.02 22.59 -7.56
C GLY A 177 9.96 22.12 -6.57
N LYS A 178 8.91 22.92 -6.44
CA LYS A 178 7.92 22.78 -5.37
C LYS A 178 6.96 21.60 -5.48
N THR A 179 6.78 21.02 -6.66
CA THR A 179 5.87 19.90 -6.85
C THR A 179 6.65 18.65 -7.22
N CYS A 180 6.55 17.62 -6.38
CA CYS A 180 7.16 16.33 -6.65
C CYS A 180 6.10 15.27 -6.99
N TYR A 181 6.43 14.38 -7.91
CA TYR A 181 5.51 13.36 -8.42
C TYR A 181 6.19 12.01 -8.59
N THR A 182 5.38 10.95 -8.55
CA THR A 182 5.84 9.57 -8.74
C THR A 182 6.28 9.30 -10.17
N HIS A 183 7.30 8.48 -10.34
CA HIS A 183 7.73 7.93 -11.63
C HIS A 183 8.03 6.44 -11.50
N ASN A 184 8.31 5.78 -12.63
CA ASN A 184 8.52 4.33 -12.68
C ASN A 184 9.83 3.92 -11.97
N LYS A 185 9.71 3.68 -10.66
CA LYS A 185 10.74 3.14 -9.77
C LYS A 185 10.16 2.06 -8.88
N THR A 186 11.04 1.35 -8.19
CA THR A 186 10.67 0.31 -7.24
C THR A 186 11.37 0.53 -5.92
N THR A 187 10.60 0.43 -4.85
CA THR A 187 10.97 0.63 -3.45
C THR A 187 10.52 -0.59 -2.65
N SER A 188 11.00 -0.70 -1.41
CA SER A 188 10.71 -1.83 -0.51
C SER A 188 10.14 -1.32 0.80
N PHE A 189 9.14 -2.04 1.30
CA PHE A 189 8.43 -1.73 2.54
C PHE A 189 9.36 -1.71 3.74
N THR A 190 10.31 -2.65 3.81
CA THR A 190 11.31 -2.67 4.89
C THR A 190 12.44 -1.66 4.74
N GLY A 191 12.38 -0.77 3.76
CA GLY A 191 13.43 0.21 3.48
C GLY A 191 14.68 -0.41 2.87
N LYS A 192 14.60 -1.66 2.37
CA LYS A 192 15.72 -2.29 1.69
C LYS A 192 16.10 -1.49 0.45
N ASN A 193 17.38 -1.32 0.23
CA ASN A 193 17.89 -0.41 -0.77
C ASN A 193 19.03 -1.07 -1.57
N ASP A 194 19.31 -0.58 -2.78
CA ASP A 194 20.34 -1.14 -3.70
C ASP A 194 20.27 -2.67 -3.89
N ALA A 195 19.06 -3.22 -3.87
CA ALA A 195 18.79 -4.66 -3.92
C ALA A 195 18.03 -5.06 -5.20
N THR A 196 17.93 -6.37 -5.44
CA THR A 196 17.04 -6.93 -6.47
C THR A 196 16.02 -7.84 -5.82
N ILE A 197 14.74 -7.50 -5.97
CA ILE A 197 13.59 -8.28 -5.49
C ILE A 197 12.62 -8.49 -6.66
N HIS A 198 12.19 -9.73 -6.90
CA HIS A 198 11.36 -10.12 -8.06
C HIS A 198 11.95 -9.75 -9.42
N GLY A 199 13.29 -9.62 -9.50
CA GLY A 199 13.97 -9.15 -10.70
C GLY A 199 13.90 -7.64 -10.94
N LYS A 200 13.35 -6.86 -10.00
CA LYS A 200 13.32 -5.39 -10.03
C LYS A 200 14.43 -4.82 -9.16
N THR A 201 15.08 -3.76 -9.64
CA THR A 201 16.06 -3.00 -8.87
C THR A 201 15.34 -2.08 -7.89
N ILE A 202 15.66 -2.22 -6.61
CA ILE A 202 15.21 -1.33 -5.55
C ILE A 202 16.17 -0.13 -5.48
N ILE A 203 15.62 1.07 -5.43
CA ILE A 203 16.42 2.30 -5.35
C ILE A 203 17.13 2.45 -3.99
N SER A 204 18.21 3.23 -3.92
CA SER A 204 18.98 3.44 -2.68
C SER A 204 18.33 4.41 -1.68
N THR A 205 17.43 5.28 -2.17
CA THR A 205 16.85 6.43 -1.44
C THR A 205 17.91 7.38 -0.84
N ASP A 206 19.11 7.41 -1.42
CA ASP A 206 20.23 8.23 -0.94
C ASP A 206 20.04 9.70 -1.41
N PRO A 207 19.80 10.67 -0.50
CA PRO A 207 19.56 12.07 -0.86
C PRO A 207 20.76 12.73 -1.54
N ALA A 208 21.97 12.18 -1.43
CA ALA A 208 23.15 12.67 -2.15
C ALA A 208 23.24 12.16 -3.60
N LYS A 209 22.37 11.22 -4.01
CA LYS A 209 22.39 10.60 -5.34
C LYS A 209 21.09 10.88 -6.10
N ARG A 210 21.14 11.82 -7.04
CA ARG A 210 20.01 12.19 -7.91
C ARG A 210 19.31 11.03 -8.63
N ASN A 211 20.01 9.93 -8.94
CA ASN A 211 19.42 8.79 -9.63
C ASN A 211 18.85 7.72 -8.67
N ALA A 212 18.97 7.94 -7.36
CA ALA A 212 18.50 7.05 -6.29
C ALA A 212 17.14 7.47 -5.70
N LEU A 213 16.57 8.61 -6.12
CA LEU A 213 15.33 9.16 -5.56
C LEU A 213 14.07 8.59 -6.23
N GLY A 214 13.00 8.45 -5.45
CA GLY A 214 11.71 7.88 -5.84
C GLY A 214 10.72 8.87 -6.45
N LEU A 215 10.94 10.17 -6.31
CA LEU A 215 10.08 11.23 -6.88
C LEU A 215 10.87 12.15 -7.79
N VAL A 216 10.23 12.73 -8.81
CA VAL A 216 10.78 13.80 -9.66
C VAL A 216 10.14 15.12 -9.24
N CYS A 217 10.89 16.22 -9.15
CA CYS A 217 10.39 17.52 -8.70
C CYS A 217 10.47 18.59 -9.79
N THR A 218 9.49 19.49 -9.85
CA THR A 218 9.40 20.59 -10.82
C THR A 218 8.45 21.70 -10.35
N ASP A 219 8.72 22.94 -10.77
CA ASP A 219 7.79 24.07 -10.61
C ASP A 219 6.66 24.10 -11.65
N SER A 220 6.74 23.26 -12.68
CA SER A 220 5.88 23.32 -13.85
C SER A 220 4.86 22.18 -13.97
N PHE A 221 4.60 21.46 -12.86
CA PHE A 221 3.67 20.35 -12.87
C PHE A 221 2.24 20.83 -13.12
N ASP A 222 1.60 20.31 -14.18
CA ASP A 222 0.18 20.53 -14.47
C ASP A 222 -0.57 19.19 -14.41
N PRO A 223 -1.48 18.98 -13.45
CA PRO A 223 -2.22 17.72 -13.35
C PRO A 223 -3.11 17.43 -14.58
N ASN A 224 -3.45 18.44 -15.40
CA ASN A 224 -4.23 18.26 -16.64
C ASN A 224 -3.36 17.88 -17.85
N ASN A 225 -2.05 18.17 -17.78
CA ASN A 225 -1.07 17.82 -18.79
C ASN A 225 0.26 17.43 -18.11
N PRO A 226 0.26 16.32 -17.35
CA PRO A 226 1.40 15.99 -16.51
C PRO A 226 2.61 15.58 -17.36
N PRO A 227 3.83 15.69 -16.80
CA PRO A 227 5.04 15.18 -17.45
C PRO A 227 4.91 13.73 -17.92
N SER A 228 5.56 13.39 -19.03
CA SER A 228 5.44 12.05 -19.64
C SER A 228 5.99 10.91 -18.77
N ASP A 229 6.83 11.25 -17.78
CA ASP A 229 7.40 10.33 -16.79
C ASP A 229 6.58 10.25 -15.49
N TYR A 230 5.46 10.98 -15.38
CA TYR A 230 4.50 10.81 -14.29
C TYR A 230 3.81 9.44 -14.40
N ASP A 231 4.26 8.50 -13.59
CA ASP A 231 3.87 7.09 -13.65
C ASP A 231 3.79 6.47 -12.25
N TYR A 232 3.36 5.21 -12.18
CA TYR A 232 3.32 4.46 -10.93
C TYR A 232 4.73 4.14 -10.44
N THR A 233 4.99 4.44 -9.17
CA THR A 233 6.05 3.80 -8.40
C THR A 233 5.52 2.50 -7.81
N THR A 234 6.38 1.49 -7.68
CA THR A 234 6.03 0.17 -7.10
C THR A 234 6.67 0.02 -5.74
N GLU A 235 5.86 -0.17 -4.69
CA GLU A 235 6.34 -0.66 -3.39
C GLU A 235 6.20 -2.17 -3.34
N ILE A 236 7.27 -2.88 -3.01
CA ILE A 236 7.20 -4.31 -2.71
C ILE A 236 7.04 -4.49 -1.20
N ILE A 237 5.96 -5.12 -0.77
CA ILE A 237 5.85 -5.65 0.60
C ILE A 237 6.75 -6.88 0.70
N ASP A 238 8.03 -6.62 0.90
CA ASP A 238 9.10 -7.63 0.88
C ASP A 238 9.26 -8.34 2.21
N SER A 239 8.73 -7.77 3.30
CA SER A 239 8.46 -8.40 4.59
C SER A 239 7.18 -7.77 5.11
N ILE A 240 6.26 -8.51 5.70
CA ILE A 240 5.01 -7.91 6.20
C ILE A 240 5.15 -7.40 7.63
N ASP A 241 6.09 -7.97 8.38
CA ASP A 241 6.61 -7.38 9.60
C ASP A 241 8.00 -6.79 9.28
N GLY A 242 8.11 -5.47 9.40
CA GLY A 242 9.31 -4.70 9.11
C GLY A 242 10.27 -4.58 10.31
N THR A 243 9.96 -5.21 11.45
CA THR A 243 10.85 -5.19 12.61
C THR A 243 12.15 -5.94 12.31
N CYS A 244 13.25 -5.46 12.91
CA CYS A 244 14.55 -6.13 12.84
C CYS A 244 14.60 -7.32 13.80
N ASP A 245 15.55 -8.24 13.65
CA ASP A 245 15.75 -9.32 14.63
C ASP A 245 16.33 -8.82 15.96
N ALA A 246 16.50 -9.74 16.92
CA ALA A 246 17.06 -9.42 18.24
C ALA A 246 18.51 -8.90 18.18
N SER A 247 19.20 -9.07 17.04
CA SER A 247 20.53 -8.53 16.78
C SER A 247 20.49 -7.17 16.07
N ASN A 248 19.29 -6.62 15.86
CA ASN A 248 19.03 -5.42 15.06
C ASN A 248 19.46 -5.57 13.59
N ASP A 249 19.43 -6.80 13.06
CA ASP A 249 19.60 -7.06 11.63
C ASP A 249 18.25 -6.87 10.92
N CYS A 250 18.12 -5.80 10.16
CA CYS A 250 16.96 -5.52 9.32
C CYS A 250 17.20 -5.95 7.85
N ASP A 251 18.47 -6.10 7.47
CA ASP A 251 18.91 -6.32 6.09
C ASP A 251 18.64 -7.75 5.63
N THR A 252 18.88 -8.72 6.51
CA THR A 252 18.73 -10.15 6.21
C THR A 252 17.44 -10.73 6.76
N THR A 253 16.94 -10.21 7.88
CA THR A 253 15.70 -10.63 8.52
C THR A 253 14.53 -10.52 7.55
N PHE A 254 13.74 -11.58 7.45
CA PHE A 254 12.55 -11.68 6.60
C PHE A 254 11.44 -12.31 7.43
N ARG A 255 10.32 -11.61 7.58
CA ARG A 255 9.16 -12.06 8.35
C ARG A 255 7.94 -12.11 7.43
N PRO A 256 7.55 -13.31 6.99
CA PRO A 256 6.46 -13.48 6.04
C PRO A 256 5.08 -13.35 6.67
N TYR A 257 4.92 -13.03 7.96
CA TYR A 257 3.59 -12.97 8.55
C TYR A 257 3.46 -11.94 9.66
N ILE A 258 2.23 -11.48 9.86
CA ILE A 258 1.77 -10.82 11.09
C ILE A 258 0.55 -11.58 11.61
N GLY A 259 0.48 -11.77 12.92
CA GLY A 259 -0.71 -12.31 13.58
C GLY A 259 -1.83 -11.28 13.65
N TYR A 260 -3.00 -11.72 14.11
CA TYR A 260 -4.20 -10.88 14.18
C TYR A 260 -4.00 -9.57 14.94
N GLN A 261 -4.15 -8.45 14.23
CA GLN A 261 -4.21 -7.09 14.76
C GLN A 261 -5.66 -6.62 14.78
N ASP A 262 -6.06 -5.96 15.87
CA ASP A 262 -7.40 -5.37 15.97
C ASP A 262 -7.51 -4.15 15.05
N SER A 263 -8.58 -4.07 14.25
CA SER A 263 -8.90 -2.85 13.50
C SER A 263 -10.41 -2.64 13.44
N SER A 264 -10.84 -1.50 14.00
CA SER A 264 -12.23 -1.05 13.84
C SER A 264 -12.63 -0.80 12.39
N LEU A 265 -11.66 -0.69 11.48
CA LEU A 265 -11.90 -0.47 10.05
C LEU A 265 -12.36 -1.74 9.36
N VAL A 266 -11.89 -2.92 9.78
CA VAL A 266 -12.29 -4.21 9.19
C VAL A 266 -13.49 -4.85 9.89
N PHE A 267 -14.01 -4.23 10.96
CA PHE A 267 -15.02 -4.80 11.88
C PHE A 267 -14.60 -6.16 12.42
N GLY A 268 -13.37 -6.21 12.93
CA GLY A 268 -12.75 -7.40 13.46
C GLY A 268 -11.25 -7.26 13.59
N ARG A 269 -10.55 -8.34 13.25
CA ARG A 269 -9.10 -8.45 13.30
C ARG A 269 -8.58 -8.86 11.94
N TYR A 270 -7.38 -8.41 11.58
CA TYR A 270 -6.73 -8.82 10.34
C TYR A 270 -5.36 -9.42 10.61
N ALA A 271 -4.99 -10.43 9.82
CA ALA A 271 -3.68 -11.03 9.77
C ALA A 271 -3.18 -11.02 8.33
N GLY A 272 -1.89 -11.20 8.13
CA GLY A 272 -1.30 -11.19 6.80
C GLY A 272 -0.19 -12.23 6.69
N VAL A 273 -0.13 -12.93 5.56
CA VAL A 273 0.92 -13.89 5.25
C VAL A 273 1.42 -13.65 3.83
N LEU A 274 2.73 -13.45 3.67
CA LEU A 274 3.39 -13.47 2.38
C LEU A 274 3.47 -14.91 1.87
N VAL A 275 2.82 -15.17 0.74
CA VAL A 275 2.77 -16.49 0.11
C VAL A 275 3.40 -16.45 -1.28
N GLN A 276 3.73 -17.63 -1.79
CA GLN A 276 4.28 -17.82 -3.13
C GLN A 276 3.19 -17.66 -4.20
N ASN A 277 3.59 -17.78 -5.47
CA ASN A 277 2.69 -17.61 -6.60
C ASN A 277 1.61 -18.70 -6.74
N ASP A 278 1.72 -19.78 -5.95
CA ASP A 278 0.74 -20.85 -5.84
C ASP A 278 -0.45 -20.50 -4.92
N LEU A 279 -0.42 -19.32 -4.30
CA LEU A 279 -1.47 -18.78 -3.43
C LEU A 279 -1.69 -19.61 -2.15
N GLN A 280 -0.72 -20.42 -1.74
CA GLN A 280 -0.86 -21.27 -0.56
C GLN A 280 0.44 -21.43 0.22
N THR A 281 1.56 -21.68 -0.45
CA THR A 281 2.81 -21.95 0.25
C THR A 281 3.36 -20.65 0.82
N VAL A 282 3.70 -20.62 2.10
CA VAL A 282 4.34 -19.46 2.72
C VAL A 282 5.67 -19.15 2.04
N GLY A 283 5.96 -17.86 1.92
CA GLY A 283 7.25 -17.38 1.43
C GLY A 283 8.37 -17.76 2.40
N SER A 284 9.54 -18.13 1.85
CA SER A 284 10.73 -18.42 2.67
C SER A 284 11.82 -17.35 2.54
N ASN A 285 11.65 -16.41 1.60
CA ASN A 285 12.49 -15.24 1.43
C ASN A 285 11.75 -14.17 0.61
N ARG A 286 12.37 -12.99 0.51
CA ARG A 286 11.84 -11.84 -0.24
C ARG A 286 11.58 -12.14 -1.73
N ASN A 287 12.31 -13.07 -2.35
CA ASN A 287 12.22 -13.30 -3.80
C ASN A 287 11.16 -14.32 -4.21
N ASN A 288 10.81 -15.28 -3.34
CA ASN A 288 9.73 -16.22 -3.64
C ASN A 288 8.36 -15.78 -3.09
N SER A 289 8.35 -14.79 -2.22
CA SER A 289 7.15 -14.16 -1.66
C SER A 289 6.56 -13.17 -2.63
N THR A 290 5.53 -13.55 -3.38
CA THR A 290 4.99 -12.72 -4.48
C THR A 290 3.55 -12.28 -4.24
N ARG A 291 2.94 -12.71 -3.13
CA ARG A 291 1.52 -12.51 -2.84
C ARG A 291 1.33 -12.24 -1.35
N ILE A 292 0.26 -11.54 -1.01
CA ILE A 292 -0.23 -11.33 0.34
C ILE A 292 -1.54 -12.10 0.47
N ALA A 293 -1.59 -13.05 1.39
CA ALA A 293 -2.83 -13.60 1.94
C ALA A 293 -3.29 -12.68 3.07
N TYR A 294 -4.21 -11.76 2.75
CA TYR A 294 -4.84 -10.87 3.72
C TYR A 294 -6.06 -11.57 4.33
N ILE A 295 -6.01 -11.85 5.63
CA ILE A 295 -7.00 -12.66 6.33
C ILE A 295 -7.77 -11.79 7.30
N ILE A 296 -9.10 -11.85 7.27
CA ILE A 296 -9.96 -11.15 8.23
C ILE A 296 -10.66 -12.19 9.11
N ASN A 297 -10.69 -11.91 10.41
CA ASN A 297 -11.55 -12.54 11.40
C ASN A 297 -12.58 -11.50 11.84
N PHE A 298 -13.84 -11.67 11.44
CA PHE A 298 -14.89 -10.69 11.70
C PHE A 298 -15.40 -10.77 13.14
N ASP A 299 -15.68 -9.62 13.77
CA ASP A 299 -16.33 -9.58 15.09
C ASP A 299 -17.70 -10.27 15.06
N THR A 300 -18.41 -10.12 13.94
CA THR A 300 -19.68 -10.79 13.65
C THR A 300 -19.56 -11.50 12.30
N PRO A 301 -19.88 -12.80 12.22
CA PRO A 301 -19.82 -13.52 10.95
C PRO A 301 -20.63 -12.84 9.85
N VAL A 302 -20.05 -12.80 8.66
CA VAL A 302 -20.74 -12.34 7.45
C VAL A 302 -21.82 -13.36 7.08
N ILE A 303 -23.08 -12.92 7.08
CA ILE A 303 -24.22 -13.73 6.67
C ILE A 303 -24.58 -13.41 5.23
N ILE A 304 -24.46 -14.42 4.36
CA ILE A 304 -24.87 -14.36 2.95
C ILE A 304 -26.08 -15.28 2.79
N ASP A 305 -27.23 -14.70 2.48
CA ASP A 305 -28.49 -15.37 2.24
C ASP A 305 -29.18 -14.77 0.99
N GLU A 306 -30.37 -15.26 0.67
CA GLU A 306 -31.14 -14.81 -0.49
C GLU A 306 -31.60 -13.35 -0.43
N ASP A 307 -31.56 -12.70 0.74
CA ASP A 307 -31.91 -11.30 0.89
C ASP A 307 -30.75 -10.37 0.52
N VAL A 308 -29.53 -10.88 0.35
CA VAL A 308 -28.39 -10.06 -0.10
C VAL A 308 -28.62 -9.64 -1.55
N THR A 309 -28.80 -8.35 -1.75
CA THR A 309 -28.99 -7.72 -3.07
C THR A 309 -27.73 -7.03 -3.57
N GLY A 310 -26.73 -6.82 -2.70
CA GLY A 310 -25.42 -6.34 -3.13
C GLY A 310 -24.25 -6.55 -2.16
N PHE A 311 -23.05 -6.35 -2.69
CA PHE A 311 -21.75 -6.57 -2.08
C PHE A 311 -20.72 -5.51 -2.55
N GLU A 312 -20.02 -4.86 -1.65
CA GLU A 312 -18.93 -3.93 -1.94
C GLU A 312 -17.69 -4.31 -1.11
N MET A 313 -16.51 -4.17 -1.70
CA MET A 313 -15.23 -4.30 -1.00
C MET A 313 -14.63 -2.91 -0.85
N LEU A 314 -14.53 -2.42 0.37
CA LEU A 314 -14.08 -1.08 0.70
C LEU A 314 -12.60 -1.15 1.07
N PHE A 315 -11.75 -0.31 0.46
CA PHE A 315 -10.30 -0.28 0.74
C PHE A 315 -9.97 1.00 1.48
N SER A 316 -9.37 0.86 2.66
CA SER A 316 -8.83 2.00 3.38
C SER A 316 -7.49 2.38 2.75
N THR A 317 -7.45 3.53 2.08
CA THR A 317 -6.22 4.17 1.60
C THR A 317 -5.79 5.34 2.49
N SER A 318 -6.50 5.56 3.61
CA SER A 318 -6.00 6.48 4.64
C SER A 318 -4.70 5.93 5.18
N GLU A 319 -3.64 6.73 5.13
CA GLU A 319 -2.31 6.32 5.59
C GLU A 319 -1.67 5.24 4.74
N SER A 320 -2.15 5.01 3.51
CA SER A 320 -1.64 3.91 2.69
C SER A 320 -0.40 4.28 1.89
N VAL A 321 0.14 5.49 2.08
CA VAL A 321 1.43 5.88 1.53
C VAL A 321 2.24 6.64 2.55
N SER A 322 3.54 6.38 2.56
CA SER A 322 4.54 7.21 3.23
C SER A 322 5.27 8.02 2.17
N ILE A 323 5.31 9.33 2.36
CA ILE A 323 6.24 10.20 1.62
C ILE A 323 7.42 10.40 2.55
N ASP A 324 8.62 10.11 2.06
CA ASP A 324 9.86 10.17 2.83
C ASP A 324 10.78 11.23 2.23
N TRP A 325 11.41 12.01 3.10
CA TRP A 325 12.40 13.03 2.78
C TRP A 325 13.76 12.68 3.37
N GLY A 326 14.79 13.32 2.83
CA GLY A 326 16.13 13.32 3.41
C GLY A 326 16.90 14.51 2.88
N ALA A 327 17.91 14.98 3.61
CA ALA A 327 18.75 16.10 3.14
C ALA A 327 20.20 15.69 2.91
N ALA A 328 20.85 16.36 1.96
CA ALA A 328 22.28 16.26 1.73
C ALA A 328 22.85 17.62 1.29
N ASN A 329 23.93 18.07 1.95
CA ASN A 329 24.53 19.39 1.75
C ASN A 329 23.53 20.55 1.94
N ASP A 330 22.74 20.49 3.02
CA ASP A 330 21.74 21.50 3.38
C ASP A 330 20.63 21.69 2.33
N VAL A 331 20.34 20.65 1.53
CA VAL A 331 19.24 20.65 0.57
C VAL A 331 18.34 19.43 0.77
N THR A 332 17.06 19.70 0.98
CA THR A 332 16.01 18.69 1.15
C THR A 332 15.67 17.99 -0.16
N SER A 333 15.50 16.68 -0.09
CA SER A 333 15.13 15.81 -1.22
C SER A 333 13.91 14.96 -0.88
N ALA A 334 13.02 14.76 -1.85
CA ALA A 334 11.94 13.79 -1.75
C ALA A 334 12.47 12.41 -2.17
N VAL A 335 12.81 11.56 -1.19
CA VAL A 335 13.63 10.36 -1.43
C VAL A 335 12.81 9.14 -1.81
N LYS A 336 11.59 9.00 -1.29
CA LYS A 336 10.73 7.83 -1.53
C LYS A 336 9.26 8.21 -1.36
N LEU A 337 8.43 7.53 -2.15
CA LEU A 337 7.00 7.42 -1.88
C LEU A 337 6.66 5.93 -1.86
N GLY A 338 6.45 5.38 -0.67
CA GLY A 338 6.13 3.97 -0.45
C GLY A 338 4.64 3.73 -0.27
N ALA A 339 4.19 2.49 -0.45
CA ALA A 339 2.83 2.06 -0.13
C ALA A 339 2.82 1.31 1.21
N ASP A 340 1.94 1.71 2.11
CA ASP A 340 1.66 0.96 3.33
C ASP A 340 0.56 -0.09 3.08
N PRO A 341 0.56 -1.21 3.83
CA PRO A 341 -0.47 -2.22 3.70
C PRO A 341 -1.89 -1.66 3.86
N PHE A 342 -2.74 -1.89 2.86
CA PHE A 342 -4.14 -1.48 2.88
C PHE A 342 -4.98 -2.32 3.86
N GLN A 343 -6.13 -1.79 4.25
CA GLN A 343 -7.15 -2.53 4.99
C GLN A 343 -8.41 -2.69 4.16
N VAL A 344 -9.12 -3.81 4.34
CA VAL A 344 -10.31 -4.15 3.54
C VAL A 344 -11.52 -4.34 4.45
N ARG A 345 -12.66 -3.77 4.06
CA ARG A 345 -13.97 -3.99 4.69
C ARG A 345 -14.95 -4.52 3.65
N TYR A 346 -15.87 -5.37 4.07
CA TYR A 346 -16.98 -5.81 3.24
C TYR A 346 -18.28 -5.11 3.64
N ASN A 347 -19.04 -4.65 2.66
CA ASN A 347 -20.37 -4.09 2.86
C ASN A 347 -21.39 -4.92 2.07
N PHE A 348 -22.52 -5.26 2.69
CA PHE A 348 -23.58 -6.03 2.07
C PHE A 348 -24.87 -5.22 2.08
N THR A 349 -25.48 -5.07 0.90
CA THR A 349 -26.82 -4.49 0.76
C THR A 349 -27.83 -5.62 0.81
N ARG A 350 -28.92 -5.41 1.56
CA ARG A 350 -30.05 -6.32 1.68
C ARG A 350 -31.29 -5.57 1.21
#